data_AF-A0A6C0LIT7-F1
#
_entry.id   AF-A0A6C0LIT7-F1
#
_cell.length_a   1.000
_cell.length_b   1.000
_cell.length_c   1.000
_cell.angle_alpha   90.00
_cell.angle_beta   90.00
_cell.angle_gamma   90.00
#
_symmetry.space_group_name_H-M   'P 1'
#
loop_
_entity.id
_entity.type
_entity.pdbx_description
1 polymer ?
#
loop_
_entity_poly.entity_id
_entity_poly.type
_entity_poly.pdbx_seq_one_letter_code
_entity_poly.pdbx_strand_id
1 'polypeptide(L)'
;MEFSAFTVMGKNFATGQMTYFNETIFIKNGNKICIQDSGSAYDAIVMPFDDLIKNPYVMNCYELSRVAIGKPNIDPDYYESDDDDYIPNPNNPIGYRYQYIDTLYIIEDVVTNTKEAKKGNTYQTISSDILENMIISTEDEIAVFYNRHNMETKHIEDYTALVNKFVLL
;
A
#
# COMPACT_ATOMS: atom_id res chain seq x y z
N MET A 1 -11.29 -11.90 -6.37
CA MET A 1 -10.43 -10.72 -6.41
C MET A 1 -9.76 -10.61 -5.05
N GLU A 2 -8.46 -10.38 -5.02
CA GLU A 2 -7.67 -10.22 -3.80
C GLU A 2 -7.14 -8.79 -3.81
N PHE A 3 -7.26 -8.08 -2.70
CA PHE A 3 -6.74 -6.71 -2.59
C PHE A 3 -6.15 -6.48 -1.19
N SER A 4 -5.17 -5.60 -1.13
CA SER A 4 -4.54 -5.15 0.12
C SER A 4 -3.97 -3.75 -0.07
N ALA A 5 -4.11 -2.89 0.92
CA ALA A 5 -3.29 -1.71 1.08
C ALA A 5 -2.31 -1.96 2.23
N PHE A 6 -1.06 -1.55 2.08
CA PHE A 6 -0.09 -1.74 3.15
C PHE A 6 1.01 -0.69 3.17
N THR A 7 1.58 -0.49 4.35
CA THR A 7 2.78 0.29 4.60
C THR A 7 3.83 -0.63 5.20
N VAL A 8 5.07 -0.55 4.74
CA VAL A 8 6.20 -1.28 5.34
C VAL A 8 6.88 -0.41 6.38
N MET A 9 7.11 -0.95 7.58
CA MET A 9 7.79 -0.25 8.67
C MET A 9 8.84 -1.14 9.35
N GLY A 10 9.96 -0.55 9.78
CA GLY A 10 10.94 -1.27 10.60
C GLY A 10 10.47 -1.46 12.05
N LYS A 11 10.82 -2.59 12.67
CA LYS A 11 10.37 -3.03 14.03
C LYS A 11 10.72 -2.09 15.21
N ASN A 12 11.40 -0.96 15.00
CA ASN A 12 11.75 0.02 16.06
C ASN A 12 11.50 1.48 15.64
N PHE A 13 10.43 1.73 14.88
CA PHE A 13 10.08 3.07 14.43
C PHE A 13 9.58 3.95 15.60
N ALA A 14 10.34 4.98 15.98
CA ALA A 14 9.94 5.99 16.93
C ALA A 14 10.29 7.39 16.39
N THR A 15 9.31 8.10 15.85
CA THR A 15 9.46 9.51 15.53
C THR A 15 8.39 10.27 16.31
N GLY A 16 8.83 11.20 17.16
CA GLY A 16 7.94 12.23 17.72
C GLY A 16 7.53 13.28 16.67
N GLN A 17 7.51 12.90 15.40
CA GLN A 17 7.19 13.74 14.24
C GLN A 17 6.21 13.00 13.33
N MET A 18 5.25 13.72 12.73
CA MET A 18 4.42 13.18 11.66
C MET A 18 5.32 12.77 10.49
N THR A 19 5.31 11.48 10.18
CA THR A 19 6.04 10.93 9.03
C THR A 19 4.97 10.47 8.03
N TYR A 20 5.00 11.00 6.80
CA TYR A 20 4.11 10.54 5.74
C TYR A 20 4.69 9.26 5.18
N PHE A 21 3.98 8.14 5.36
CA PHE A 21 4.39 6.88 4.77
C PHE A 21 3.74 6.70 3.41
N ASN A 22 4.53 6.24 2.42
CA ASN A 22 3.94 5.75 1.19
C ASN A 22 3.21 4.45 1.49
N GLU A 23 1.93 4.39 1.11
CA GLU A 23 1.12 3.18 1.20
C GLU A 23 1.00 2.59 -0.20
N THR A 24 1.14 1.28 -0.33
CA THR A 24 0.99 0.58 -1.60
C THR A 24 -0.33 -0.18 -1.61
N ILE A 25 -1.14 0.06 -2.63
CA ILE A 25 -2.34 -0.70 -2.95
C ILE A 25 -1.94 -1.77 -3.97
N PHE A 26 -2.22 -3.03 -3.65
CA PHE A 26 -2.00 -4.16 -4.53
C PHE A 26 -3.31 -4.91 -4.75
N ILE A 27 -3.67 -5.15 -6.00
CA ILE A 27 -4.90 -5.85 -6.38
C ILE A 27 -4.58 -6.93 -7.40
N LYS A 28 -5.13 -8.12 -7.18
CA LYS A 28 -5.06 -9.25 -8.11
C LYS A 28 -6.45 -9.71 -8.50
N ASN A 29 -6.70 -9.75 -9.81
CA ASN A 29 -7.94 -10.28 -10.38
C ASN A 29 -7.63 -11.22 -11.54
N GLY A 30 -7.79 -12.53 -11.32
CA GLY A 30 -7.38 -13.53 -12.31
C GLY A 30 -5.89 -13.44 -12.62
N ASN A 31 -5.57 -13.22 -13.91
CA ASN A 31 -4.21 -13.04 -14.42
C ASN A 31 -3.77 -11.56 -14.54
N LYS A 32 -4.47 -10.63 -13.91
CA LYS A 32 -4.09 -9.22 -13.91
C LYS A 32 -3.77 -8.75 -12.50
N ILE A 33 -2.80 -7.85 -12.40
CA ILE A 33 -2.51 -7.11 -11.18
C ILE A 33 -2.62 -5.62 -11.42
N CYS A 34 -3.02 -4.88 -10.38
CA CYS A 34 -2.92 -3.44 -10.28
C CYS A 34 -2.02 -3.10 -9.08
N ILE A 35 -1.11 -2.16 -9.27
CA ILE A 35 -0.26 -1.62 -8.21
C ILE A 35 -0.37 -0.10 -8.27
N GLN A 36 -0.62 0.52 -7.12
CA GLN A 36 -0.74 1.95 -6.98
C GLN A 36 -0.10 2.41 -5.67
N ASP A 37 0.66 3.50 -5.71
CA ASP A 37 1.17 4.14 -4.51
C ASP A 37 0.25 5.30 -4.10
N SER A 38 -0.05 5.41 -2.80
CA SER A 38 -1.01 6.38 -2.24
C SER A 38 -0.63 7.85 -2.45
N GLY A 39 0.66 8.13 -2.71
CA GLY A 39 1.16 9.46 -3.03
C GLY A 39 0.72 9.99 -4.40
N SER A 40 0.13 9.14 -5.26
CA SER A 40 -0.34 9.57 -6.58
C SER A 40 -1.49 8.72 -7.09
N ALA A 41 -2.69 9.31 -7.06
CA ALA A 41 -3.92 8.72 -7.59
C ALA A 41 -3.85 8.37 -9.09
N TYR A 42 -2.85 8.91 -9.82
CA TYR A 42 -2.66 8.73 -11.26
C TYR A 42 -1.56 7.74 -11.63
N ASP A 43 -0.83 7.18 -10.64
CA ASP A 43 0.31 6.29 -10.88
C ASP A 43 0.00 4.82 -10.61
N ALA A 44 -1.21 4.39 -10.98
CA ALA A 44 -1.55 2.97 -11.00
C ALA A 44 -1.06 2.32 -12.30
N ILE A 45 -0.38 1.20 -12.20
CA ILE A 45 -0.13 0.32 -13.35
C ILE A 45 -0.97 -0.94 -13.27
N VAL A 46 -1.45 -1.39 -14.43
CA VAL A 46 -2.11 -2.68 -14.58
C VAL A 46 -1.31 -3.54 -15.55
N MET A 47 -0.97 -4.76 -15.14
CA MET A 47 -0.16 -5.67 -15.96
C MET A 47 -0.58 -7.12 -15.79
N PRO A 48 -0.24 -8.01 -16.73
CA PRO A 48 -0.37 -9.45 -16.53
C PRO A 48 0.39 -9.92 -15.29
N PHE A 49 -0.19 -10.86 -14.54
CA PHE A 49 0.45 -11.43 -13.35
C PHE A 49 1.75 -12.15 -13.73
N ASP A 50 1.78 -12.86 -14.85
CA ASP A 50 2.99 -13.55 -15.33
C ASP A 50 4.19 -12.61 -15.55
N ASP A 51 3.94 -11.31 -15.76
CA ASP A 51 4.97 -10.30 -15.97
C ASP A 51 5.56 -9.75 -14.67
N LEU A 52 4.97 -10.07 -13.50
CA LEU A 52 5.38 -9.52 -12.21
C LEU A 52 6.85 -9.82 -11.88
N ILE A 53 7.37 -10.97 -12.32
CA ILE A 53 8.75 -11.43 -12.08
C ILE A 53 9.79 -10.59 -12.82
N LYS A 54 9.38 -9.77 -13.80
CA LYS A 54 10.28 -8.94 -14.60
C LYS A 54 10.82 -7.74 -13.82
N ASN A 55 10.21 -7.39 -12.68
CA ASN A 55 10.62 -6.27 -11.85
C ASN A 55 10.72 -6.66 -10.35
N PRO A 56 11.88 -6.49 -9.69
CA PRO A 56 12.06 -6.84 -8.27
C PRO A 56 11.16 -6.07 -7.29
N TYR A 57 10.87 -4.79 -7.56
CA TYR A 57 9.97 -4.00 -6.72
C TYR A 57 8.53 -4.55 -6.79
N VAL A 58 8.03 -4.79 -8.00
CA VAL A 58 6.70 -5.38 -8.23
C VAL A 58 6.57 -6.76 -7.59
N MET A 59 7.60 -7.59 -7.73
CA MET A 59 7.68 -8.88 -7.05
C MET A 59 7.60 -8.70 -5.53
N ASN A 60 8.36 -7.78 -4.96
CA ASN A 60 8.34 -7.50 -3.52
C ASN A 60 6.97 -7.00 -3.04
N CYS A 61 6.30 -6.11 -3.80
CA CYS A 61 4.93 -5.68 -3.49
C CYS A 61 3.95 -6.87 -3.43
N TYR A 62 4.10 -7.84 -4.34
CA TYR A 62 3.31 -9.07 -4.30
C TYR A 62 3.65 -9.94 -3.08
N GLU A 63 4.92 -10.06 -2.69
CA GLU A 63 5.28 -10.83 -1.50
C GLU A 63 4.71 -10.20 -0.21
N LEU A 64 4.78 -8.89 -0.11
CA LEU A 64 4.23 -8.09 0.98
C LEU A 64 2.71 -8.17 1.02
N SER A 65 2.03 -8.05 -0.13
CA SER A 65 0.58 -8.14 -0.20
C SER A 65 0.06 -9.48 0.34
N ARG A 66 0.76 -10.59 0.12
CA ARG A 66 0.37 -11.90 0.68
C ARG A 66 0.39 -11.95 2.21
N VAL A 67 1.18 -11.09 2.86
CA VAL A 67 1.18 -10.98 4.34
C VAL A 67 -0.07 -10.21 4.81
N ALA A 68 -0.57 -9.31 3.99
CA ALA A 68 -1.70 -8.42 4.25
C ALA A 68 -3.08 -8.99 3.82
N ILE A 69 -3.15 -9.75 2.72
CA ILE A 69 -4.39 -10.27 2.14
C ILE A 69 -5.14 -11.17 3.15
N GLY A 70 -6.46 -10.94 3.26
CA GLY A 70 -7.36 -11.76 4.07
C GLY A 70 -7.29 -11.51 5.58
N LYS A 71 -6.49 -10.54 6.03
CA LYS A 71 -6.51 -10.08 7.42
C LYS A 71 -7.68 -9.11 7.62
N PRO A 72 -8.50 -9.29 8.67
CA PRO A 72 -9.63 -8.40 8.92
C PRO A 72 -9.11 -7.02 9.31
N ASN A 73 -9.51 -5.97 8.59
CA ASN A 73 -9.29 -4.62 9.08
C ASN A 73 -10.37 -3.61 8.70
N ILE A 74 -11.61 -4.03 8.42
CA ILE A 74 -12.67 -3.04 8.17
C ILE A 74 -13.06 -2.46 9.53
N ASP A 75 -12.51 -1.28 9.84
CA ASP A 75 -13.18 -0.41 10.79
C ASP A 75 -14.48 0.03 10.12
N PRO A 76 -15.65 -0.35 10.66
CA PRO A 76 -16.92 -0.02 10.05
C PRO A 76 -17.14 1.50 10.00
N ASP A 77 -16.35 2.31 10.69
CA ASP A 77 -16.55 3.75 10.85
C ASP A 77 -15.73 4.62 9.88
N TYR A 78 -15.02 4.04 8.90
CA TYR A 78 -14.30 4.80 7.87
C TYR A 78 -15.25 5.45 6.86
N TYR A 79 -15.76 6.63 7.19
CA TYR A 79 -16.54 7.45 6.26
C TYR A 79 -16.02 8.88 6.29
N GLU A 80 -15.48 9.33 5.16
CA GLU A 80 -15.14 10.73 4.93
C GLU A 80 -16.42 11.57 4.96
N SER A 81 -16.63 12.27 6.07
CA SER A 81 -17.68 13.27 6.23
C SER A 81 -17.17 14.37 7.14
N ASP A 82 -17.26 15.62 6.68
CA ASP A 82 -17.04 16.81 7.53
C ASP A 82 -18.25 17.09 8.45
N ASP A 83 -19.29 16.26 8.37
CA ASP A 83 -20.50 16.31 9.21
C ASP A 83 -20.38 15.31 10.36
N ASP A 84 -20.26 15.85 11.59
CA ASP A 84 -20.17 15.10 12.86
C ASP A 84 -21.41 14.22 13.12
N ASP A 85 -22.55 14.52 12.48
CA ASP A 85 -23.81 13.77 12.61
C ASP A 85 -24.04 12.80 11.44
N TYR A 86 -23.05 12.60 10.56
CA TYR A 86 -23.18 11.72 9.41
C TYR A 86 -23.42 10.27 9.83
N ILE A 87 -24.62 9.76 9.52
CA ILE A 87 -24.96 8.35 9.65
C ILE A 87 -24.71 7.67 8.30
N PRO A 88 -23.72 6.76 8.22
CA PRO A 88 -23.39 6.08 6.99
C PRO A 88 -24.58 5.28 6.46
N ASN A 89 -24.89 5.43 5.17
CA ASN A 89 -25.89 4.59 4.53
C ASN A 89 -25.20 3.34 3.95
N PRO A 90 -25.37 2.15 4.56
CA PRO A 90 -24.74 0.91 4.08
C PRO A 90 -25.19 0.49 2.68
N ASN A 91 -26.25 1.09 2.15
CA ASN A 91 -26.79 0.82 0.82
C ASN A 91 -26.52 1.95 -0.19
N ASN A 92 -25.91 3.07 0.22
CA ASN A 92 -25.60 4.18 -0.67
C ASN A 92 -24.45 5.04 -0.09
N PRO A 93 -23.20 4.58 -0.22
CA PRO A 93 -22.06 5.41 0.12
C PRO A 93 -22.08 6.61 -0.83
N ILE A 94 -22.05 7.83 -0.29
CA ILE A 94 -21.70 9.01 -1.08
C ILE A 94 -20.28 8.73 -1.61
N GLY A 95 -20.14 8.23 -2.85
CA GLY A 95 -18.83 7.78 -3.37
C GLY A 95 -18.79 6.50 -4.20
N TYR A 96 -19.86 6.08 -4.91
CA TYR A 96 -19.91 4.89 -5.80
C TYR A 96 -18.70 4.66 -6.75
N ARG A 97 -17.88 5.68 -6.98
CA ARG A 97 -16.67 5.62 -7.81
C ARG A 97 -15.45 5.06 -7.10
N TYR A 98 -15.48 4.83 -5.79
CA TYR A 98 -14.31 4.38 -5.04
C TYR A 98 -14.65 3.22 -4.09
N GLN A 99 -13.71 2.28 -3.96
CA GLN A 99 -13.70 1.27 -2.90
C GLN A 99 -12.65 1.62 -1.85
N TYR A 100 -13.04 1.51 -0.58
CA TYR A 100 -12.15 1.68 0.55
C TYR A 100 -11.39 0.38 0.83
N ILE A 101 -10.10 0.50 1.09
CA ILE A 101 -9.20 -0.60 1.39
C ILE A 101 -8.42 -0.22 2.64
N ASP A 102 -8.57 -1.00 3.70
CA ASP A 102 -7.84 -0.75 4.93
C ASP A 102 -6.34 -0.98 4.73
N THR A 103 -5.54 -0.07 5.25
CA THR A 103 -4.10 -0.17 5.19
C THR A 103 -3.61 -1.02 6.36
N LEU A 104 -2.78 -2.02 6.07
CA LEU A 104 -2.09 -2.83 7.07
C LEU A 104 -0.64 -2.37 7.23
N TYR A 105 -0.13 -2.48 8.45
CA TYR A 105 1.27 -2.25 8.73
C TYR A 105 2.05 -3.56 8.63
N ILE A 106 2.96 -3.66 7.67
CA ILE A 106 3.90 -4.77 7.58
C ILE A 106 5.16 -4.38 8.34
N ILE A 107 5.30 -4.93 9.54
CA ILE A 107 6.46 -4.70 10.40
C ILE A 107 7.57 -5.68 10.02
N GLU A 108 8.69 -5.14 9.56
CA GLU A 108 9.89 -5.91 9.23
C GLU A 108 10.93 -5.82 10.36
N ASP A 109 11.35 -6.98 10.84
CA ASP A 109 12.55 -7.12 11.66
C ASP A 109 13.75 -7.27 10.74
N VAL A 110 14.56 -6.22 10.62
CA VAL A 110 15.74 -6.21 9.75
C VAL A 110 16.83 -7.20 10.19
N VAL A 111 16.84 -7.60 11.47
CA VAL A 111 17.86 -8.53 12.00
C VAL A 111 17.49 -9.97 11.65
N THR A 112 16.22 -10.34 11.78
CA THR A 112 15.74 -11.70 11.52
C THR A 112 15.12 -11.87 10.14
N ASN A 113 14.96 -10.78 9.38
CA ASN A 113 14.23 -10.69 8.11
C ASN A 113 12.78 -11.22 8.20
N THR A 114 12.18 -11.18 9.40
CA THR A 114 10.81 -11.62 9.62
C THR A 114 9.83 -10.47 9.42
N LYS A 115 8.70 -10.74 8.76
CA LYS A 115 7.64 -9.76 8.47
C LYS A 115 6.34 -10.16 9.17
N GLU A 116 5.69 -9.20 9.81
CA GLU A 116 4.41 -9.38 10.54
C GLU A 116 3.41 -8.32 10.10
N ALA A 117 2.19 -8.71 9.69
CA ALA A 117 1.10 -7.76 9.47
C ALA A 117 0.40 -7.39 10.78
N LYS A 118 0.24 -6.09 11.02
CA LYS A 118 -0.52 -5.50 12.13
C LYS A 118 -1.65 -4.62 11.59
N LYS A 119 -2.68 -4.43 12.43
CA LYS A 119 -3.76 -3.48 12.17
C LYS A 119 -3.15 -2.11 11.87
N GLY A 120 -3.44 -1.54 10.71
CA GLY A 120 -3.20 -0.12 10.47
C GLY A 120 -4.40 0.71 10.92
N ASN A 121 -4.22 2.02 10.98
CA ASN A 121 -5.26 2.97 11.41
C ASN A 121 -5.73 3.87 10.26
N THR A 122 -5.26 3.63 9.03
CA THR A 122 -5.59 4.39 7.82
C THR A 122 -6.28 3.47 6.81
N TYR A 123 -6.94 4.10 5.84
CA TYR A 123 -7.48 3.44 4.66
C TYR A 123 -6.97 4.16 3.40
N GLN A 124 -6.99 3.43 2.29
CA GLN A 124 -6.85 3.98 0.96
C GLN A 124 -8.15 3.83 0.18
N THR A 125 -8.28 4.62 -0.89
CA THR A 125 -9.37 4.48 -1.84
C THR A 125 -8.82 4.07 -3.20
N ILE A 126 -9.55 3.23 -3.92
CA ILE A 126 -9.26 2.93 -5.32
C ILE A 126 -10.50 3.12 -6.18
N SER A 127 -10.31 3.67 -7.38
CA SER A 127 -11.40 3.88 -8.33
C SER A 127 -12.05 2.55 -8.75
N SER A 128 -13.38 2.50 -8.68
CA SER A 128 -14.20 1.41 -9.22
C SER A 128 -13.92 1.17 -10.70
N ASP A 129 -13.58 2.21 -11.47
CA ASP A 129 -13.25 2.07 -12.90
C ASP A 129 -11.99 1.22 -13.11
N ILE A 130 -11.00 1.34 -12.22
CA ILE A 130 -9.78 0.52 -12.27
C ILE A 130 -10.13 -0.94 -11.96
N LEU A 131 -10.98 -1.16 -10.94
CA LEU A 131 -11.39 -2.49 -10.51
C LEU A 131 -12.24 -3.22 -11.56
N GLU A 132 -13.13 -2.51 -12.22
CA GLU A 132 -14.06 -3.06 -13.21
C GLU A 132 -13.34 -3.36 -14.54
N ASN A 133 -12.49 -2.45 -15.01
CA ASN A 133 -11.94 -2.57 -16.35
C ASN A 133 -10.56 -3.26 -16.38
N MET A 134 -9.71 -3.01 -15.39
CA MET A 134 -8.30 -3.45 -15.35
C MET A 134 -7.65 -3.44 -16.74
N ILE A 135 -7.72 -2.30 -17.42
CA ILE A 135 -7.13 -2.11 -18.75
C ILE A 135 -5.62 -2.21 -18.57
N ILE A 136 -4.99 -3.12 -19.31
CA ILE A 136 -3.54 -3.32 -19.24
C ILE A 136 -2.85 -2.04 -19.68
N SER A 137 -1.96 -1.52 -18.84
CA SER A 137 -1.12 -0.38 -19.13
C SER A 137 -0.23 -0.67 -20.34
N THR A 138 0.08 0.37 -21.10
CA THR A 138 1.01 0.31 -22.22
C THR A 138 2.42 -0.06 -21.75
N GLU A 139 3.25 -0.59 -22.65
CA GLU A 139 4.64 -0.93 -22.34
C GLU A 139 5.42 0.29 -21.82
N ASP A 140 5.14 1.49 -22.37
CA ASP A 140 5.76 2.75 -21.94
C ASP A 140 5.36 3.14 -20.51
N GLU A 141 4.07 3.01 -20.14
CA GLU A 141 3.60 3.27 -18.77
C GLU A 141 4.24 2.32 -17.76
N ILE A 142 4.31 1.02 -18.10
CA ILE A 142 4.96 0.00 -17.27
C ILE A 142 6.46 0.31 -17.15
N ALA A 143 7.13 0.70 -18.22
CA ALA A 143 8.54 1.05 -18.21
C ALA A 143 8.81 2.32 -17.37
N VAL A 144 7.95 3.33 -17.45
CA VAL A 144 8.05 4.54 -16.60
C VAL A 144 7.89 4.18 -15.13
N PHE A 145 6.91 3.35 -14.78
CA PHE A 145 6.73 2.84 -13.42
C PHE A 145 7.97 2.06 -12.97
N TYR A 146 8.46 1.13 -13.78
CA TYR A 146 9.67 0.35 -13.46
C TYR A 146 10.89 1.24 -13.28
N ASN A 147 11.10 2.25 -14.11
CA ASN A 147 12.25 3.15 -13.98
C ASN A 147 12.18 3.94 -12.66
N ARG A 148 10.99 4.41 -12.28
CA ARG A 148 10.78 5.11 -11.02
C ARG A 148 11.14 4.25 -9.81
N HIS A 149 10.70 2.99 -9.81
CA HIS A 149 10.88 2.08 -8.68
C HIS A 149 12.16 1.22 -8.74
N ASN A 150 12.81 1.13 -9.90
CA ASN A 150 14.14 0.52 -10.04
C ASN A 150 15.26 1.45 -9.56
N MET A 151 15.04 2.76 -9.55
CA MET A 151 16.01 3.73 -9.04
C MET A 151 16.23 3.66 -7.53
N GLU A 152 15.37 2.93 -6.80
CA GLU A 152 15.34 2.89 -5.34
C GLU A 152 15.18 1.48 -4.77
N THR A 153 15.75 0.46 -5.43
CA THR A 153 15.91 -0.88 -4.80
C THR A 153 16.98 -0.86 -3.70
N LYS A 154 16.83 0.06 -2.74
CA LYS A 154 17.29 0.06 -1.34
C LYS A 154 16.84 1.34 -0.63
N HIS A 155 15.53 1.60 -0.57
CA HIS A 155 14.98 2.37 0.55
C HIS A 155 14.24 1.43 1.50
N ILE A 156 15.01 0.54 2.15
CA ILE A 156 14.72 0.34 3.57
C ILE A 156 15.19 1.65 4.18
N GLU A 157 14.27 2.44 4.75
CA GLU A 157 14.66 3.63 5.51
C GLU A 157 15.54 3.18 6.69
N ASP A 158 16.85 3.19 6.47
CA ASP A 158 17.86 2.76 7.44
C ASP A 158 17.99 3.82 8.55
N TYR A 159 17.31 3.59 9.68
CA TYR A 159 17.29 4.46 10.88
C TYR A 159 18.61 4.42 11.71
N THR A 160 19.70 3.85 11.19
CA THR A 160 20.89 3.50 12.00
C THR A 160 21.82 4.68 12.34
N ALA A 161 21.35 5.93 12.31
CA ALA A 161 22.17 7.13 12.53
C ALA A 161 21.86 7.95 13.81
N LEU A 162 20.92 7.53 14.68
CA LEU A 162 20.49 8.35 15.82
C LEU A 162 20.92 7.89 17.23
N VAL A 163 21.41 6.65 17.41
CA VAL A 163 21.75 6.12 18.75
C VAL A 163 22.99 6.78 19.38
N ASN A 164 23.90 7.38 18.60
CA ASN A 164 25.12 7.98 19.16
C ASN A 164 24.95 9.40 19.72
N LYS A 165 23.74 9.98 19.78
CA LYS A 165 23.54 11.32 20.37
C LYS A 165 22.90 11.37 21.76
N PHE A 166 22.40 10.26 22.31
CA PHE A 166 21.73 10.26 23.62
C PHE A 166 22.32 9.33 24.69
N VAL A 167 23.52 8.76 24.46
CA VAL A 167 24.30 8.04 25.51
C VAL A 167 25.32 8.95 26.20
N LEU A 168 25.38 10.24 25.85
CA LEU A 168 26.20 11.23 26.55
C LEU A 168 25.37 12.47 26.83
N LEU A 169 24.54 12.42 27.88
CA LEU A 169 24.22 13.53 28.79
C LEU A 169 23.51 12.99 30.03
#